data_AF-A0AAE8HP68-F1
#
_entry.id   AF-A0AAE8HP68-F1
#
_cell.length_a   1.000
_cell.length_b   1.000
_cell.length_c   1.000
_cell.angle_alpha   90.00
_cell.angle_beta   90.00
_cell.angle_gamma   90.00
#
_symmetry.space_group_name_H-M   'P 1'
#
loop_
_entity.id
_entity.type
_entity.pdbx_description
1 polymer ?
#
loop_
_entity_poly.entity_id
_entity_poly.type
_entity_poly.pdbx_seq_one_letter_code
_entity_poly.pdbx_strand_id
1 'polypeptide(L)'
;MPATASGPDAMTHGSDPRQTGASSIQSLIGDALRETNELARKEIALFRAEMAGNIRQLIVGLACMVGSAVFAVVALLVLIGAFVKWLATIVGSEWLSALIVGGVLLALALGMALWARSVLSLSTLAPKRTTRQVRQDAQALSERVSG
;
A
#
# COMPACT_ATOMS: atom_id res chain seq x y z
N MET A 1 47.11 -67.27 -45.76
CA MET A 1 46.49 -66.67 -44.55
C MET A 1 46.28 -65.18 -44.82
N PRO A 2 45.20 -64.58 -44.27
CA PRO A 2 44.21 -63.67 -44.92
C PRO A 2 44.74 -62.22 -45.08
N ALA A 3 44.08 -61.21 -45.67
CA ALA A 3 42.69 -60.79 -45.68
C ALA A 3 42.51 -59.69 -46.77
N THR A 4 41.50 -59.75 -47.64
CA THR A 4 40.16 -59.08 -47.60
C THR A 4 40.06 -57.84 -48.48
N ALA A 5 38.99 -57.84 -49.27
CA ALA A 5 38.65 -56.95 -50.36
C ALA A 5 37.94 -55.65 -49.92
N SER A 6 37.88 -54.74 -50.90
CA SER A 6 37.13 -53.49 -51.10
C SER A 6 35.87 -53.20 -50.26
N GLY A 7 35.68 -51.90 -49.94
CA GLY A 7 34.55 -51.27 -49.20
C GLY A 7 33.20 -51.23 -49.93
N PRO A 8 32.29 -50.23 -49.75
CA PRO A 8 32.33 -48.97 -48.96
C PRO A 8 31.04 -48.76 -48.09
N ASP A 9 30.82 -47.52 -47.63
CA ASP A 9 29.52 -46.91 -47.28
C ASP A 9 29.00 -46.95 -45.82
N ALA A 10 29.05 -45.74 -45.24
CA ALA A 10 27.88 -45.04 -44.71
C ALA A 10 26.96 -45.81 -43.75
N MET A 11 27.35 -45.83 -42.47
CA MET A 11 26.35 -45.65 -41.41
C MET A 11 26.39 -44.19 -40.96
N THR A 12 25.72 -43.37 -41.76
CA THR A 12 25.22 -42.06 -41.36
C THR A 12 24.38 -42.25 -40.10
N HIS A 13 24.94 -41.90 -38.95
CA HIS A 13 24.14 -41.67 -37.76
C HIS A 13 23.30 -40.43 -38.04
N GLY A 14 22.07 -40.65 -38.48
CA GLY A 14 21.06 -39.60 -38.64
C GLY A 14 20.74 -39.03 -37.27
N SER A 15 21.49 -38.01 -36.86
CA SER A 15 21.03 -37.06 -35.87
C SER A 15 19.89 -36.27 -36.49
N ASP A 16 18.67 -36.74 -36.28
CA ASP A 16 17.44 -36.08 -36.69
C ASP A 16 17.43 -34.63 -36.14
N PRO A 17 17.56 -33.58 -36.98
CA PRO A 17 17.62 -32.19 -36.53
C PRO A 17 16.28 -31.65 -35.99
N ARG A 18 15.23 -32.48 -35.95
CA ARG A 18 13.86 -32.04 -35.68
C ARG A 18 13.43 -32.06 -34.21
N GLN A 19 14.25 -32.62 -33.30
CA GLN A 19 13.95 -32.60 -31.86
C GLN A 19 14.48 -31.35 -31.12
N THR A 20 15.33 -30.54 -31.76
CA THR A 20 15.96 -29.35 -31.14
C THR A 20 15.09 -28.09 -31.18
N GLY A 21 14.10 -28.00 -32.08
CA GLY A 21 13.29 -26.79 -32.26
C GLY A 21 12.23 -26.55 -31.18
N ALA A 22 11.51 -27.60 -30.77
CA ALA A 22 10.50 -27.51 -29.71
C ALA A 22 11.14 -27.29 -28.32
N SER A 23 12.26 -27.96 -28.04
CA SER A 23 13.05 -27.74 -26.82
C SER A 23 13.72 -26.35 -26.77
N SER A 24 14.11 -25.76 -27.91
CA SER A 24 14.76 -24.44 -27.92
C SER A 24 13.79 -23.28 -27.64
N ILE A 25 12.56 -23.32 -28.16
CA ILE A 25 11.56 -22.29 -27.84
C ILE A 25 11.13 -22.42 -26.37
N GLN A 26 10.98 -23.65 -25.87
CA GLN A 26 10.70 -23.91 -24.46
C GLN A 26 11.85 -23.47 -23.55
N SER A 27 13.11 -23.62 -23.98
CA SER A 27 14.27 -23.15 -23.21
C SER A 27 14.37 -21.62 -23.17
N LEU A 28 14.12 -20.92 -24.29
CA LEU A 28 14.13 -19.46 -24.35
C LEU A 28 13.05 -18.82 -23.46
N ILE A 29 11.86 -19.44 -23.39
CA ILE A 29 10.79 -19.02 -22.47
C ILE A 29 11.23 -19.26 -21.02
N GLY A 30 11.86 -20.39 -20.74
CA GLY A 30 12.42 -20.69 -19.43
C GLY A 30 13.48 -19.67 -19.00
N ASP A 31 14.37 -19.30 -19.91
CA ASP A 31 15.45 -18.33 -19.67
C ASP A 31 14.91 -16.91 -19.47
N ALA A 32 13.95 -16.47 -20.28
CA ALA A 32 13.30 -15.16 -20.13
C ALA A 32 12.53 -15.04 -18.81
N LEU A 33 11.85 -16.11 -18.38
CA LEU A 33 11.22 -16.17 -17.06
C LEU A 33 12.26 -16.12 -15.93
N ARG A 34 13.42 -16.73 -16.14
CA ARG A 34 14.53 -16.73 -15.18
C ARG A 34 15.14 -15.33 -15.03
N GLU A 35 15.38 -14.64 -16.15
CA GLU A 35 15.84 -13.25 -16.17
C GLU A 35 14.82 -12.29 -15.55
N THR A 36 13.54 -12.43 -15.89
CA THR A 36 12.46 -11.61 -15.31
C THR A 36 12.39 -11.79 -13.80
N ASN A 37 12.52 -13.03 -13.31
CA ASN A 37 12.54 -13.32 -11.88
C ASN A 37 13.80 -12.79 -11.19
N GLU A 38 14.95 -12.80 -11.87
CA GLU A 38 16.15 -12.13 -11.38
C GLU A 38 16.03 -10.60 -11.30
N LEU A 39 15.42 -9.96 -12.30
CA LEU A 39 15.12 -8.52 -12.28
C LEU A 39 14.14 -8.18 -11.15
N ALA A 40 13.03 -8.92 -11.04
CA ALA A 40 12.05 -8.72 -9.98
C ALA A 40 12.68 -8.86 -8.59
N ARG A 41 13.56 -9.85 -8.39
CA ARG A 41 14.33 -10.00 -7.14
C ARG A 41 15.23 -8.80 -6.86
N LYS A 42 15.89 -8.24 -7.89
CA LYS A 42 16.74 -7.05 -7.77
C LYS A 42 15.92 -5.81 -7.43
N GLU A 43 14.77 -5.59 -8.07
CA GLU A 43 13.87 -4.47 -7.75
C GLU A 43 13.32 -4.58 -6.33
N ILE A 44 12.91 -5.77 -5.89
CA ILE A 44 12.47 -6.00 -4.51
C ILE A 44 13.63 -5.74 -3.53
N ALA A 45 14.85 -6.16 -3.84
CA ALA A 45 16.01 -5.92 -3.00
C ALA A 45 16.33 -4.41 -2.89
N LEU A 46 16.23 -3.68 -4.00
CA LEU A 46 16.42 -2.23 -4.06
C LEU A 46 15.32 -1.49 -3.26
N PHE A 47 14.06 -1.83 -3.51
CA PHE A 47 12.91 -1.29 -2.78
C PHE A 47 13.05 -1.54 -1.27
N ARG A 48 13.47 -2.74 -0.88
CA ARG A 48 13.73 -3.07 0.53
C ARG A 48 14.87 -2.24 1.11
N ALA A 49 15.93 -1.97 0.36
CA ALA A 49 17.04 -1.13 0.81
C ALA A 49 16.61 0.33 1.02
N GLU A 50 15.80 0.89 0.11
CA GLU A 50 15.25 2.24 0.23
C GLU A 50 14.21 2.34 1.36
N MET A 51 13.31 1.37 1.45
CA MET A 51 12.34 1.27 2.54
C MET A 51 13.02 1.10 3.90
N ALA A 52 14.12 0.34 3.99
CA ALA A 52 14.84 0.16 5.25
C ALA A 52 15.38 1.49 5.81
N GLY A 53 15.85 2.39 4.94
CA GLY A 53 16.22 3.75 5.32
C GLY A 53 15.01 4.57 5.79
N ASN A 54 13.91 4.53 5.04
CA ASN A 54 12.72 5.34 5.29
C ASN A 54 11.89 4.87 6.49
N ILE A 55 11.87 3.56 6.79
CA ILE A 55 11.12 2.96 7.90
C ILE A 55 11.56 3.54 9.25
N ARG A 56 12.87 3.73 9.47
CA ARG A 56 13.34 4.32 10.74
C ARG A 56 12.81 5.73 10.93
N GLN A 57 12.81 6.54 9.88
CA GLN A 57 12.30 7.90 9.93
C GLN A 57 10.78 7.95 10.09
N LEU A 58 10.05 7.02 9.46
CA LEU A 58 8.61 6.83 9.67
C LEU A 58 8.30 6.46 11.13
N ILE A 59 9.05 5.53 11.73
CA ILE A 59 8.87 5.11 13.13
C ILE A 59 9.14 6.29 14.07
N VAL A 60 10.24 7.01 13.88
CA VAL A 60 10.56 8.21 14.68
C VAL A 60 9.49 9.27 14.49
N GLY A 61 9.04 9.50 13.25
CA GLY A 61 7.96 10.43 12.93
C GLY A 61 6.67 10.08 13.66
N LEU A 62 6.24 8.81 13.63
CA LEU A 62 5.07 8.31 14.36
C LEU A 62 5.25 8.46 15.87
N ALA A 63 6.42 8.10 16.41
CA ALA A 63 6.71 8.23 17.83
C ALA A 63 6.65 9.69 18.29
N CYS A 64 7.26 10.60 17.52
CA CYS A 64 7.18 12.04 17.74
C CYS A 64 5.74 12.55 17.62
N MET A 65 4.96 12.05 16.66
CA MET A 65 3.56 12.45 16.49
C MET A 65 2.71 12.04 17.70
N VAL A 66 2.84 10.80 18.17
CA VAL A 66 2.16 10.32 19.38
C VAL A 66 2.61 11.13 20.60
N GLY A 67 3.92 11.34 20.77
CA GLY A 67 4.46 12.17 21.84
C GLY A 67 3.90 13.60 21.81
N SER A 68 3.89 14.23 20.63
CA SER A 68 3.35 15.57 20.45
C SER A 68 1.86 15.66 20.77
N ALA A 69 1.07 14.63 20.42
CA ALA A 69 -0.35 14.58 20.75
C ALA A 69 -0.56 14.54 22.26
N VAL A 70 0.24 13.76 23.00
CA VAL A 70 0.19 13.74 24.48
C VAL A 70 0.54 15.10 25.06
N PHE A 71 1.63 15.72 24.61
CA PHE A 71 2.02 17.06 25.06
C PHE A 71 0.97 18.13 24.73
N ALA A 72 0.36 18.06 23.55
CA ALA A 72 -0.70 18.97 23.15
C ALA A 72 -1.93 18.85 24.07
N VAL A 73 -2.32 17.62 24.44
CA VAL A 73 -3.42 17.40 25.39
C VAL A 73 -3.08 17.99 26.76
N VAL A 74 -1.88 17.73 27.30
CA VAL A 74 -1.46 18.28 28.60
C VAL A 74 -1.43 19.81 28.57
N ALA A 75 -0.83 20.41 27.55
CA ALA A 75 -0.77 21.86 27.38
C ALA A 75 -2.18 22.46 27.26
N LEU A 76 -3.07 21.82 26.50
CA LEU A 76 -4.46 22.25 26.37
C LEU A 76 -5.20 22.22 27.70
N LEU A 77 -5.04 21.17 28.51
CA LEU A 77 -5.65 21.09 29.85
C LEU A 77 -5.17 22.22 30.78
N VAL A 78 -3.86 22.52 30.76
CA VAL A 78 -3.29 23.64 31.51
C VAL A 78 -3.87 24.97 31.03
N LEU A 79 -3.95 25.18 29.71
CA LEU A 79 -4.53 26.39 29.11
C LEU A 79 -6.00 26.56 29.46
N ILE A 80 -6.80 25.48 29.42
CA ILE A 80 -8.21 25.51 29.83
C ILE A 80 -8.33 25.94 31.29
N GLY A 81 -7.53 25.36 32.19
CA GLY A 81 -7.53 25.75 33.60
C GLY A 81 -7.12 27.20 33.82
N ALA A 82 -6.10 27.69 33.09
CA ALA A 82 -5.68 29.08 33.12
C ALA A 82 -6.78 30.02 32.60
N PHE A 83 -7.46 29.64 31.53
CA PHE A 83 -8.55 30.41 30.94
C PHE A 83 -9.78 30.47 31.84
N VAL A 84 -10.13 29.36 32.50
CA VAL A 84 -11.20 29.34 33.52
C VAL A 84 -10.87 30.27 34.68
N LYS A 85 -9.64 30.24 35.20
CA LYS A 85 -9.19 31.14 36.27
C LYS A 85 -9.21 32.61 35.84
N TRP A 86 -8.73 32.90 34.64
CA TRP A 86 -8.78 34.24 34.07
C TRP A 86 -10.22 34.73 33.94
N LEU A 87 -11.12 33.91 33.38
CA LEU A 87 -12.52 34.27 33.22
C LEU A 87 -13.23 34.43 34.58
N ALA A 88 -12.84 33.66 35.59
CA ALA A 88 -13.35 33.79 36.95
C ALA A 88 -13.06 35.18 37.56
N THR A 89 -11.96 35.84 37.17
CA THR A 89 -11.69 37.23 37.60
C THR A 89 -12.69 38.24 37.04
N ILE A 90 -13.32 37.93 35.91
CA ILE A 90 -14.29 38.81 35.23
C ILE A 90 -15.71 38.48 35.70
N VAL A 91 -16.04 37.18 35.77
CA VAL A 91 -17.37 36.67 36.10
C VAL A 91 -17.62 36.70 37.62
N GLY A 92 -16.58 36.71 38.44
CA GLY A 92 -16.68 36.68 39.91
C GLY A 92 -17.02 35.29 40.48
N SER A 93 -17.02 34.24 39.65
CA SER A 93 -17.32 32.87 40.07
C SER A 93 -16.53 31.84 39.24
N GLU A 94 -15.76 30.99 39.92
CA GLU A 94 -14.93 29.96 39.28
C GLU A 94 -15.78 28.84 38.66
N TRP A 95 -16.83 28.38 39.35
CA TRP A 95 -17.68 27.30 38.84
C TRP A 95 -18.48 27.73 37.60
N LEU A 96 -18.97 28.98 37.58
CA LEU A 96 -19.73 29.52 36.45
C LEU A 96 -18.81 29.70 35.23
N SER A 97 -17.57 30.15 35.47
CA SER A 97 -16.54 30.28 34.43
C SER A 97 -16.16 28.92 33.84
N ALA A 98 -15.99 27.90 34.68
CA ALA A 98 -15.74 26.53 34.23
C ALA A 98 -16.88 26.00 33.35
N LEU A 99 -18.13 26.29 33.72
CA LEU A 99 -19.31 25.88 32.95
C LEU A 99 -19.37 26.57 31.59
N ILE A 100 -19.05 27.87 31.51
CA ILE A 100 -19.01 28.62 30.25
C ILE A 100 -17.93 28.07 29.32
N VAL A 101 -16.69 27.93 29.82
CA VAL A 101 -15.57 27.42 29.01
C VAL A 101 -15.83 25.98 28.56
N GLY A 102 -16.30 25.12 29.47
CA GLY A 102 -16.66 23.74 29.17
C GLY A 102 -17.79 23.66 28.13
N GLY A 103 -18.80 24.51 28.24
CA GLY A 103 -19.90 24.59 27.27
C GLY A 103 -19.43 24.99 25.87
N VAL A 104 -18.55 25.98 25.76
CA VAL A 104 -17.96 26.40 24.47
C VAL A 104 -17.14 25.26 23.85
N LEU A 105 -16.27 24.61 24.64
CA LEU A 105 -15.47 23.48 24.15
C LEU A 105 -16.34 22.31 23.72
N LEU A 106 -17.42 22.03 24.45
CA LEU A 106 -18.39 20.99 24.09
C LEU A 106 -19.07 21.31 22.76
N ALA A 107 -19.52 22.55 22.56
CA ALA A 107 -20.13 22.97 21.30
C ALA A 107 -19.16 22.82 20.11
N LEU A 108 -17.89 23.22 20.28
CA LEU A 108 -16.84 23.02 19.28
C LEU A 108 -16.60 21.52 18.99
N ALA A 109 -16.53 20.69 20.03
CA ALA A 109 -16.33 19.26 19.89
C ALA A 109 -17.48 18.59 19.13
N LEU A 110 -18.74 18.95 19.43
CA LEU A 110 -19.89 18.46 18.67
C LEU A 110 -19.83 18.91 17.20
N GLY A 111 -19.51 20.18 16.94
CA GLY A 111 -19.36 20.69 15.58
C GLY A 111 -18.30 19.92 14.79
N MET A 112 -17.13 19.71 15.38
CA MET A 112 -16.06 18.90 14.77
C MET A 112 -16.46 17.45 14.56
N ALA A 113 -17.16 16.82 15.51
CA ALA A 113 -17.61 15.43 15.38
C ALA A 113 -18.60 15.27 14.23
N LEU A 114 -19.54 16.20 14.08
CA LEU A 114 -20.50 16.22 12.97
C LEU A 114 -19.80 16.45 11.62
N TRP A 115 -18.81 17.35 11.59
CA TRP A 115 -18.00 17.58 10.38
C TRP A 115 -17.12 16.36 10.03
N ALA A 116 -16.44 15.76 11.00
CA ALA A 116 -15.68 14.54 10.79
C ALA A 116 -16.57 13.41 10.27
N ARG A 117 -17.76 13.25 10.83
CA ARG A 117 -18.76 12.28 10.34
C ARG A 117 -19.19 12.55 8.90
N SER A 118 -19.32 13.81 8.49
CA SER A 118 -19.71 14.13 7.11
C SER A 118 -18.59 13.83 6.11
N VAL A 119 -17.33 14.13 6.47
CA VAL A 119 -16.16 13.85 5.62
C VAL A 119 -15.89 12.35 5.53
N LEU A 120 -15.97 11.64 6.66
CA LEU A 120 -15.73 10.20 6.75
C LEU A 120 -16.93 9.34 6.31
N SER A 121 -18.02 9.94 5.85
CA SER A 121 -19.16 9.17 5.36
C SER A 121 -18.73 8.29 4.17
N LEU A 122 -19.19 7.04 4.14
CA LEU A 122 -18.88 6.13 3.03
C LEU A 122 -19.33 6.68 1.67
N SER A 123 -20.33 7.56 1.64
CA SER A 123 -20.79 8.26 0.44
C SER A 123 -19.77 9.27 -0.12
N THR A 124 -18.90 9.84 0.72
CA THR A 124 -17.77 10.69 0.32
C THR A 124 -16.51 9.89 0.04
N LEU A 125 -16.32 8.74 0.69
CA LEU A 125 -15.15 7.86 0.49
C LEU A 125 -15.33 6.83 -0.65
N ALA A 126 -16.56 6.58 -1.11
CA ALA A 126 -16.83 5.68 -2.22
C ALA A 126 -16.22 6.24 -3.53
N PRO A 127 -15.25 5.54 -4.16
CA PRO A 127 -14.67 6.01 -5.41
C PRO A 127 -15.73 5.97 -6.52
N LYS A 128 -16.32 7.12 -6.83
CA LYS A 128 -17.40 7.25 -7.84
C LYS A 128 -16.95 6.82 -9.25
N ARG A 129 -15.64 6.85 -9.53
CA ARG A 129 -15.03 6.49 -10.83
C ARG A 129 -14.66 5.00 -10.89
N THR A 130 -14.02 4.44 -9.86
CA THR A 130 -13.55 3.04 -9.84
C THR A 130 -14.68 2.04 -9.83
N THR A 131 -15.77 2.33 -9.11
CA THR A 131 -16.93 1.43 -9.06
C THR A 131 -17.61 1.26 -10.41
N ARG A 132 -17.63 2.29 -11.26
CA ARG A 132 -18.21 2.22 -12.61
C ARG A 132 -17.36 1.39 -13.57
N GLN A 133 -16.04 1.50 -13.50
CA GLN A 133 -15.12 0.72 -14.34
C GLN A 133 -15.09 -0.75 -13.95
N VAL A 134 -15.00 -1.06 -12.66
CA VAL A 134 -15.07 -2.44 -12.17
C VAL A 134 -16.39 -3.11 -12.54
N ARG A 135 -17.50 -2.36 -12.53
CA ARG A 135 -18.81 -2.89 -12.92
C ARG A 135 -18.91 -3.15 -14.43
N GLN A 136 -18.28 -2.32 -15.27
CA GLN A 136 -18.20 -2.53 -16.71
C GLN A 136 -17.33 -3.76 -17.05
N ASP A 137 -16.18 -3.91 -16.39
CA ASP A 137 -15.31 -5.06 -16.59
C ASP A 137 -15.98 -6.36 -16.12
N ALA A 138 -16.70 -6.34 -15.01
CA ALA A 138 -17.47 -7.49 -14.53
C ALA A 138 -18.60 -7.88 -15.49
N GLN A 139 -19.29 -6.90 -16.10
CA GLN A 139 -20.31 -7.18 -17.11
C GLN A 139 -19.70 -7.77 -18.38
N ALA A 140 -18.59 -7.22 -18.87
CA ALA A 140 -17.89 -7.73 -20.05
C ALA A 140 -17.35 -9.15 -19.84
N LEU A 141 -16.98 -9.51 -18.61
CA LEU A 141 -16.55 -10.86 -18.28
C LEU A 141 -17.73 -11.84 -18.15
N SER A 142 -18.85 -11.40 -17.58
CA SER A 142 -20.06 -12.22 -17.45
C SER A 142 -20.69 -12.55 -18.80
N GLU A 143 -20.63 -11.61 -19.75
CA GLU A 143 -21.12 -11.78 -21.12
C GLU A 143 -20.28 -12.81 -21.90
N ARG A 144 -18.98 -12.92 -21.61
CA ARG A 144 -18.06 -13.91 -22.21
C ARG A 144 -18.18 -15.32 -21.63
N VAL A 145 -18.77 -15.47 -20.44
CA VAL A 145 -18.98 -16.78 -19.80
C VAL A 145 -20.38 -17.33 -20.09
N SER A 146 -21.31 -16.45 -20.48
CA SER A 146 -22.70 -16.81 -20.77
C SER A 146 -23.01 -16.93 -22.27
N GLY A 147 -22.03 -16.65 -23.15
CA GLY A 147 -22.08 -16.89 -24.59
C GLY A 147 -21.12 -17.98 -24.99
#